data_AF-X1VT93-F1
#
_entry.id   AF-X1VT93-F1
#
_cell.length_a   1.000
_cell.length_b   1.000
_cell.length_c   1.000
_cell.angle_alpha   90.00
_cell.angle_beta   90.00
_cell.angle_gamma   90.00
#
_symmetry.space_group_name_H-M   'P 1'
#
loop_
_entity.id
_entity.type
_entity.pdbx_description
1 polymer ?
#
loop_
_entity_poly.entity_id
_entity_poly.type
_entity_poly.pdbx_seq_one_letter_code
_entity_poly.pdbx_strand_id
1 'polypeptide(L)'
;MIEHLPSLINAGISVFKIEGRMKSSYYVATVVKAYRHLIDSYFSQPKTYYCDEKWLDEIKKVSHRYFTTGFYFAKPGGEEQRYDSSAYIKTYDFAGLILDYNKDNQIATIEQKNRIFTGDEIEIFGPDND
;
A
#
# COMPACT_ATOMS: atom_id res chain seq x y z
N MET A 1 -11.00 1.14 -3.66
CA MET A 1 -11.52 -0.25 -3.62
C MET A 1 -11.17 -0.99 -2.33
N ILE A 2 -9.97 -0.82 -1.78
CA ILE A 2 -9.58 -1.45 -0.51
C ILE A 2 -10.58 -1.17 0.64
N GLU A 3 -11.14 0.05 0.67
CA GLU A 3 -12.18 0.47 1.62
C GLU A 3 -13.50 -0.32 1.51
N HIS A 4 -13.74 -0.94 0.34
CA HIS A 4 -14.98 -1.64 0.04
C HIS A 4 -14.85 -3.15 0.19
N LEU A 5 -13.79 -3.64 0.84
CA LEU A 5 -13.56 -5.07 1.07
C LEU A 5 -14.80 -5.81 1.62
N PRO A 6 -15.52 -5.32 2.66
CA PRO A 6 -16.74 -5.98 3.14
C PRO A 6 -17.80 -6.18 2.06
N SER A 7 -18.07 -5.14 1.27
CA SER A 7 -19.07 -5.20 0.18
C SER A 7 -18.66 -6.21 -0.90
N LEU A 8 -17.38 -6.24 -1.26
CA LEU A 8 -16.85 -7.16 -2.26
C LEU A 8 -16.89 -8.62 -1.78
N ILE A 9 -16.48 -8.87 -0.53
CA ILE A 9 -16.51 -10.22 0.07
C ILE A 9 -17.95 -10.72 0.19
N ASN A 10 -18.87 -9.88 0.69
CA ASN A 10 -20.29 -10.23 0.80
C ASN A 10 -20.98 -10.47 -0.55
N ALA A 11 -20.47 -9.87 -1.63
CA ALA A 11 -20.94 -10.14 -2.99
C ALA A 11 -20.44 -11.50 -3.55
N GLY A 12 -19.67 -12.27 -2.77
CA GLY A 12 -19.13 -13.59 -3.15
C GLY A 12 -17.77 -13.54 -3.83
N ILE A 13 -17.09 -12.39 -3.88
CA ILE A 13 -15.75 -12.28 -4.47
C ILE A 13 -14.76 -13.00 -3.55
N SER A 14 -14.12 -14.04 -4.08
CA SER A 14 -13.19 -14.88 -3.34
C SER A 14 -11.71 -14.61 -3.68
N VAL A 15 -11.44 -13.89 -4.77
CA VAL A 15 -10.08 -13.64 -5.26
C VAL A 15 -9.90 -12.15 -5.55
N PHE A 16 -8.93 -11.53 -4.86
CA PHE A 16 -8.49 -10.16 -5.10
C PHE A 16 -7.14 -10.19 -5.81
N LYS A 17 -7.11 -9.81 -7.09
CA LYS A 17 -5.87 -9.78 -7.88
C LYS A 17 -5.16 -8.44 -7.72
N ILE A 18 -3.89 -8.47 -7.33
CA ILE A 18 -2.99 -7.33 -7.37
C ILE A 18 -2.06 -7.51 -8.59
N GLU A 19 -1.92 -6.46 -9.41
CA GLU A 19 -1.06 -6.47 -10.59
C GLU A 19 0.31 -5.86 -10.23
N GLY A 20 1.39 -6.60 -10.49
CA GLY A 20 2.75 -6.20 -10.15
C GLY A 20 3.72 -6.03 -11.33
N ARG A 21 3.26 -6.11 -12.59
CA ARG A 21 4.16 -5.99 -13.75
C ARG A 21 4.72 -4.58 -13.81
N MET A 22 6.04 -4.48 -13.97
CA MET A 22 6.77 -3.21 -13.91
C MET A 22 6.63 -2.47 -12.57
N LYS A 23 6.19 -3.15 -11.50
CA LYS A 23 6.15 -2.60 -10.15
C LYS A 23 7.37 -3.06 -9.35
N SER A 24 7.84 -2.20 -8.45
CA SER A 24 8.94 -2.54 -7.53
C SER A 24 8.48 -3.55 -6.48
N SER A 25 9.43 -4.25 -5.85
CA SER A 25 9.16 -5.08 -4.68
C SER A 25 8.50 -4.27 -3.55
N TYR A 26 8.93 -3.03 -3.35
CA TYR A 26 8.32 -2.08 -2.41
C TYR A 26 6.82 -1.89 -2.69
N TYR A 27 6.43 -1.61 -3.93
CA TYR A 27 5.02 -1.47 -4.30
C TYR A 27 4.21 -2.72 -3.95
N VAL A 28 4.70 -3.89 -4.35
CA VAL A 28 3.99 -5.15 -4.14
C VAL A 28 3.88 -5.45 -2.64
N ALA A 29 4.95 -5.28 -1.88
CA ALA A 29 4.96 -5.51 -0.43
C ALA A 29 3.95 -4.61 0.28
N THR A 30 3.93 -3.30 0.02
CA THR A 30 3.00 -2.36 0.66
C THR A 30 1.55 -2.68 0.33
N VAL A 31 1.22 -2.88 -0.96
CA VAL A 31 -0.17 -3.13 -1.36
C VAL A 31 -0.66 -4.49 -0.85
N VAL A 32 0.17 -5.53 -0.94
CA VAL A 32 -0.20 -6.87 -0.45
C VAL A 32 -0.37 -6.85 1.07
N LYS A 33 0.53 -6.20 1.82
CA LYS A 33 0.43 -6.08 3.28
C LYS A 33 -0.88 -5.40 3.69
N ALA A 34 -1.21 -4.26 3.08
CA ALA A 34 -2.44 -3.53 3.37
C ALA A 34 -3.71 -4.36 3.10
N TYR A 35 -3.81 -4.99 1.93
CA TYR A 35 -4.95 -5.85 1.61
C TYR A 35 -5.02 -7.08 2.53
N ARG A 36 -3.89 -7.73 2.80
CA ARG A 36 -3.85 -8.92 3.66
C ARG A 36 -4.32 -8.58 5.07
N HIS A 37 -3.80 -7.50 5.66
CA HIS A 37 -4.18 -7.07 7.00
C HIS A 37 -5.68 -6.75 7.07
N LEU A 38 -6.23 -6.00 6.11
CA LEU A 38 -7.65 -5.65 6.14
C LEU A 38 -8.55 -6.87 5.90
N ILE A 39 -8.17 -7.79 5.01
CA ILE A 39 -8.91 -9.04 4.80
C ILE A 39 -8.87 -9.92 6.06
N ASP A 40 -7.71 -10.09 6.68
CA ASP A 40 -7.58 -10.84 7.95
C ASP A 40 -8.40 -10.21 9.07
N SER A 41 -8.33 -8.89 9.21
CA SER A 41 -9.13 -8.13 10.18
C SER A 41 -10.62 -8.39 9.96
N TYR A 42 -11.10 -8.30 8.72
CA TYR A 42 -12.49 -8.56 8.37
C TYR A 42 -12.95 -9.97 8.75
N PHE A 43 -12.17 -11.01 8.42
CA PHE A 43 -12.55 -12.39 8.75
C PHE A 43 -12.41 -12.73 10.23
N SER A 44 -11.51 -12.06 10.95
CA SER A 44 -11.35 -12.27 12.40
C SER A 44 -12.53 -11.71 13.19
N GLN A 45 -13.05 -10.53 12.81
CA GLN A 45 -14.08 -9.81 13.54
C GLN A 45 -15.04 -9.06 12.59
N PRO A 46 -15.86 -9.76 11.78
CA PRO A 46 -16.65 -9.12 10.71
C PRO A 46 -17.70 -8.14 11.22
N LYS A 47 -18.21 -8.33 12.45
CA LYS A 47 -19.24 -7.46 13.05
C LYS A 47 -18.71 -6.12 13.55
N THR A 48 -17.42 -6.06 13.91
CA THR A 48 -16.73 -4.87 14.43
C THR A 48 -15.65 -4.37 13.48
N TYR A 49 -15.59 -4.94 12.26
CA TYR A 49 -14.63 -4.54 11.25
C TYR A 49 -14.78 -3.06 10.92
N TYR A 50 -13.64 -2.38 10.88
CA TYR A 50 -13.50 -1.05 10.32
C TYR A 50 -12.28 -1.04 9.40
N CYS A 51 -12.37 -0.26 8.33
CA CYS A 51 -11.23 -0.02 7.46
C CYS A 51 -10.35 1.06 8.09
N ASP A 52 -9.23 0.66 8.70
CA ASP A 52 -8.29 1.60 9.29
C ASP A 52 -7.65 2.48 8.19
N GLU A 53 -7.79 3.80 8.32
CA GLU A 53 -7.29 4.79 7.36
C GLU A 53 -5.78 4.70 7.16
N LYS A 54 -5.04 4.20 8.16
CA LYS A 54 -3.59 3.99 8.03
C LYS A 54 -3.23 3.15 6.81
N TRP A 55 -4.03 2.13 6.48
CA TRP A 55 -3.78 1.26 5.32
C TRP A 55 -4.05 1.95 4.00
N LEU A 56 -4.93 2.94 3.97
CA LEU A 56 -5.10 3.79 2.80
C LEU A 56 -3.90 4.70 2.61
N ASP A 57 -3.38 5.24 3.70
CA ASP A 57 -2.22 6.12 3.64
C ASP A 57 -0.96 5.34 3.24
N GLU A 58 -0.78 4.11 3.73
CA GLU A 58 0.28 3.20 3.29
C GLU A 58 0.28 2.98 1.77
N ILE A 59 -0.87 2.63 1.17
CA ILE A 59 -0.92 2.41 -0.27
C ILE A 59 -0.75 3.71 -1.09
N LYS A 60 -0.92 4.89 -0.47
CA LYS A 60 -0.60 6.18 -1.11
C LYS A 60 0.89 6.50 -1.06
N LYS A 61 1.69 5.87 -0.19
CA LYS A 61 3.15 6.08 -0.14
C LYS A 61 3.84 5.58 -1.41
N VAL A 62 3.36 4.46 -1.96
CA VAL A 62 3.88 3.89 -3.20
C VAL A 62 3.41 4.68 -4.43
N SER A 63 4.15 4.56 -5.54
CA SER A 63 3.77 5.23 -6.79
C SER A 63 2.39 4.76 -7.27
N HIS A 64 1.44 5.69 -7.29
CA HIS A 64 0.04 5.43 -7.62
C HIS A 64 -0.56 6.56 -8.45
N ARG A 65 -1.76 6.32 -8.96
CA ARG A 65 -2.65 7.38 -9.45
C ARG A 65 -3.83 7.45 -8.51
N TYR A 66 -4.61 8.51 -8.61
CA TYR A 66 -5.85 8.65 -7.86
C TYR A 66 -6.71 7.40 -7.98
N PHE A 67 -7.20 6.95 -6.83
CA PHE A 67 -8.05 5.78 -6.76
C PHE A 67 -9.45 6.14 -7.23
N THR A 68 -10.10 5.18 -7.89
CA THR A 68 -11.50 5.26 -8.30
C THR A 68 -12.17 3.92 -8.05
N THR A 69 -13.47 3.95 -7.83
CA THR A 69 -14.30 2.73 -7.79
C THR A 69 -14.68 2.25 -9.20
N GLY A 70 -14.40 3.05 -10.23
CA GLY A 70 -14.83 2.77 -11.59
C GLY A 70 -16.33 2.50 -11.64
N PHE A 71 -16.72 1.42 -12.32
CA PHE A 71 -18.12 1.07 -12.55
C PHE A 71 -18.72 0.14 -11.48
N TYR A 72 -18.04 -0.09 -10.35
CA TYR A 72 -18.47 -1.11 -9.37
C TYR A 72 -19.81 -0.78 -8.69
N PHE A 73 -20.07 0.51 -8.40
CA PHE A 73 -21.25 0.91 -7.62
C PHE A 73 -22.21 1.82 -8.40
N ALA A 74 -21.68 2.61 -9.32
CA ALA A 74 -22.45 3.48 -10.19
C ALA A 74 -21.66 3.73 -11.48
N LYS A 75 -22.35 4.30 -12.48
CA LYS A 75 -21.66 4.84 -13.65
C LYS A 75 -20.82 6.05 -13.19
N PRO A 76 -19.50 6.09 -13.45
CA PRO A 76 -18.68 7.26 -13.17
C PRO A 76 -19.25 8.50 -13.88
N GLY A 77 -19.24 9.62 -13.16
CA GLY A 77 -19.51 10.94 -13.71
C GLY A 77 -18.27 11.57 -14.36
N GLY A 78 -18.25 12.90 -14.39
CA GLY A 78 -17.11 13.69 -14.89
C GLY A 78 -16.00 13.89 -13.87
N GLU A 79 -16.30 13.82 -12.56
CA GLU A 79 -15.37 14.09 -11.47
C GLU A 79 -14.35 12.96 -11.25
N GLU A 80 -14.70 11.73 -11.61
CA GLU A 80 -13.80 10.57 -11.56
C GLU A 80 -12.80 10.54 -12.72
N GLN A 81 -12.99 11.42 -13.71
CA GLN A 81 -12.05 11.60 -14.81
C GLN A 81 -11.03 12.68 -14.48
N ARG A 82 -9.76 12.37 -14.68
CA ARG A 82 -8.68 13.33 -14.49
C ARG A 82 -8.32 14.00 -15.81
N TYR A 83 -8.65 15.29 -15.91
CA TYR A 83 -8.31 16.12 -17.05
C TYR A 83 -7.03 16.94 -16.85
N ASP A 84 -6.49 16.96 -15.64
CA ASP A 84 -5.36 17.80 -15.24
C ASP A 84 -3.99 17.13 -15.51
N SER A 85 -3.84 15.87 -15.13
CA SER A 85 -2.57 15.14 -15.25
C SER A 85 -2.75 13.62 -15.21
N SER A 86 -1.92 12.92 -15.98
CA SER A 86 -1.79 11.45 -15.97
C SER A 86 -0.56 10.96 -15.19
N ALA A 87 0.18 11.88 -14.57
CA ALA A 87 1.39 11.59 -13.82
C ALA A 87 1.11 10.74 -12.59
N TYR A 88 2.13 9.99 -12.17
CA TYR A 88 2.07 9.25 -10.92
C TYR A 88 2.29 10.20 -9.74
N ILE A 89 1.52 9.99 -8.68
CA ILE A 89 1.77 10.55 -7.36
C ILE A 89 2.79 9.66 -6.67
N LYS A 90 3.82 10.27 -6.09
CA LYS A 90 4.84 9.58 -5.31
C LYS A 90 5.32 10.49 -4.19
N THR A 91 4.99 10.12 -2.96
CA THR A 91 5.36 10.88 -1.75
C THR A 91 6.56 10.28 -1.03
N TYR A 92 6.92 9.02 -1.32
CA TYR A 92 8.05 8.31 -0.73
C TYR A 92 8.96 7.72 -1.80
N ASP A 93 10.27 7.69 -1.49
CA ASP A 93 11.28 6.99 -2.25
C ASP A 93 11.74 5.74 -1.50
N PHE A 94 11.81 4.60 -2.21
CA PHE A 94 12.33 3.37 -1.62
C PHE A 94 13.85 3.45 -1.48
N ALA A 95 14.33 3.74 -0.28
CA ALA A 95 15.75 3.96 0.00
C ALA A 95 16.60 2.69 -0.23
N GLY A 96 16.16 1.54 0.27
CA GLY A 96 16.90 0.28 0.18
C GLY A 96 16.29 -0.86 0.98
N LEU A 97 16.94 -2.02 0.95
CA LEU A 97 16.56 -3.21 1.70
C LEU A 97 17.50 -3.41 2.89
N ILE A 98 16.98 -3.61 4.10
CA ILE A 98 17.81 -4.00 5.25
C ILE A 98 18.26 -5.44 5.03
N LEU A 99 19.58 -5.65 5.01
CA LEU A 99 20.19 -6.97 4.87
C LEU A 99 20.55 -7.59 6.22
N ASP A 100 21.01 -6.76 7.16
CA ASP A 100 21.43 -7.19 8.49
C ASP A 100 21.31 -6.03 9.50
N TYR A 101 21.18 -6.37 10.78
CA TYR A 101 21.21 -5.42 11.88
C TYR A 101 21.99 -5.97 13.07
N ASN A 102 23.11 -5.33 13.39
CA ASN A 102 23.92 -5.66 14.55
C ASN A 102 23.35 -4.96 15.79
N LYS A 103 22.84 -5.76 16.74
CA LYS A 103 22.21 -5.24 17.98
C LYS A 103 23.21 -4.65 18.98
N ASP A 104 24.48 -5.06 18.94
CA ASP A 104 25.49 -4.63 19.91
C ASP A 104 25.96 -3.20 19.64
N ASN A 105 26.13 -2.84 18.36
CA ASN A 105 26.57 -1.50 17.94
C ASN A 105 25.46 -0.68 17.27
N GLN A 106 24.25 -1.24 17.14
CA GLN A 106 23.07 -0.62 16.54
C GLN A 106 23.24 -0.19 15.07
N ILE A 107 24.08 -0.89 14.30
CA ILE A 107 24.33 -0.60 12.89
C ILE A 107 23.50 -1.52 11.99
N ALA A 108 22.71 -0.93 11.09
CA ALA A 108 22.03 -1.64 10.01
C ALA A 108 22.88 -1.64 8.73
N THR A 109 22.96 -2.80 8.06
CA THR A 109 23.50 -2.92 6.71
C THR A 109 22.35 -2.86 5.70
N ILE A 110 22.41 -1.92 4.76
CA ILE A 110 21.32 -1.64 3.82
C ILE A 110 21.82 -1.80 2.38
N GLU A 111 21.11 -2.60 1.58
CA GLU A 111 21.26 -2.62 0.12
C GLU A 111 20.58 -1.37 -0.45
N GLN A 112 21.39 -0.37 -0.79
CA GLN A 112 20.91 0.89 -1.34
C GLN A 112 20.22 0.68 -2.70
N LYS A 113 19.05 1.29 -2.90
CA LYS A 113 18.33 1.35 -4.19
C LYS A 113 18.12 2.78 -4.71
N ASN A 114 18.06 3.77 -3.84
CA ASN A 114 18.01 5.20 -4.18
C ASN A 114 19.01 6.01 -3.36
N ARG A 115 19.29 7.25 -3.78
CA ARG A 115 20.22 8.14 -3.05
C ARG A 115 19.68 8.41 -1.65
N ILE A 116 20.59 8.39 -0.68
CA ILE A 116 20.31 8.70 0.73
C ILE A 116 21.41 9.66 1.17
N PHE A 117 21.03 10.71 1.89
CA PHE A 117 21.93 11.72 2.42
C PHE A 117 21.79 11.82 3.94
N THR A 118 22.84 12.30 4.60
CA THR A 118 22.77 12.64 6.02
C THR A 118 21.72 13.73 6.24
N GLY A 119 20.75 13.45 7.11
CA GLY A 119 19.63 14.34 7.40
C GLY A 119 18.32 13.95 6.73
N ASP A 120 18.31 12.97 5.81
CA ASP A 120 17.07 12.42 5.28
C ASP A 120 16.26 11.72 6.40
N GLU A 121 14.95 11.93 6.41
CA GLU A 121 14.03 11.17 7.25
C GLU A 121 13.77 9.80 6.61
N ILE A 122 14.02 8.73 7.36
CA ILE A 122 13.87 7.36 6.89
C ILE A 122 12.79 6.66 7.71
N GLU A 123 11.83 6.08 7.00
CA GLU A 123 10.84 5.18 7.55
C GLU A 123 11.24 3.73 7.27
N ILE A 124 11.18 2.87 8.29
CA ILE A 124 11.46 1.43 8.17
C ILE A 124 10.15 0.68 8.32
N PHE A 125 9.83 -0.19 7.36
CA PHE A 125 8.65 -1.04 7.41
C PHE A 125 9.02 -2.49 7.11
N GLY A 126 8.23 -3.44 7.61
CA GLY A 126 8.48 -4.87 7.45
C GLY A 126 7.23 -5.72 7.73
N PRO A 127 7.35 -7.06 7.71
CA PRO A 127 6.23 -7.96 8.00
C PRO A 127 5.74 -7.87 9.46
N ASP A 128 6.64 -7.62 10.41
CA ASP A 128 6.34 -7.65 11.85
C ASP A 128 6.20 -6.27 12.50
N ASN A 129 6.49 -5.21 11.76
CA ASN A 129 6.37 -3.82 12.20
C ASN A 129 5.29 -3.15 11.35
N ASP A 130 4.49 -2.25 11.92
CA ASP A 130 3.57 -1.41 11.15
C ASP A 130 4.33 -0.56 10.13
#